data_AF-A0A816CJG0-F1
#
_entry.id   AF-A0A816CJG0-F1
#
_cell.length_a   1.000
_cell.length_b   1.000
_cell.length_c   1.000
_cell.angle_alpha   90.00
_cell.angle_beta   90.00
_cell.angle_gamma   90.00
#
_symmetry.space_group_name_H-M   'P 1'
#
loop_
_entity.id
_entity.type
_entity.pdbx_description
1 polymer ?
#
loop_
_entity_poly.entity_id
_entity_poly.type
_entity_poly.pdbx_seq_one_letter_code
_entity_poly.pdbx_strand_id
1 'polypeptide(L)'
;MGSRCSISFLCITGHWFQDDFTYISKIIDFSYFNERHTGINISSLLTNRLTALNINDKVVSITCDGAENMSSACRTLDENIHKIWCCAHRLHLVITNGLGFWFKENKNKNNNEASSSSTTMTTTRITT
;
A
#
# COMPACT_ATOMS: atom_id res chain seq x y z
N MET A 1 1.68 -25.42 3.39
CA MET A 1 1.49 -24.14 4.13
C MET A 1 2.82 -23.40 4.13
N GLY A 2 3.13 -22.66 3.07
CA GLY A 2 4.41 -21.95 2.95
C GLY A 2 4.29 -20.56 3.58
N SER A 3 4.62 -20.43 4.85
CA SER A 3 4.66 -19.14 5.52
C SER A 3 5.77 -18.30 4.91
N ARG A 4 5.41 -17.26 4.14
CA ARG A 4 6.36 -16.22 3.72
C ARG A 4 6.79 -15.49 4.99
N CYS A 5 8.00 -15.79 5.49
CA CYS A 5 8.62 -14.98 6.54
C CYS A 5 9.10 -13.68 5.89
N SER A 6 8.20 -12.72 5.71
CA SER A 6 8.58 -11.36 5.31
C SER A 6 9.01 -10.62 6.56
N ILE A 7 10.31 -10.56 6.80
CA ILE A 7 10.90 -9.66 7.78
C ILE A 7 10.69 -8.24 7.26
N SER A 8 9.99 -7.42 8.04
CA SER A 8 9.70 -6.04 7.67
C SER A 8 10.56 -5.09 8.47
N PHE A 9 10.96 -4.00 7.84
CA PHE A 9 11.75 -2.94 8.45
C PHE A 9 11.10 -1.59 8.19
N LEU A 10 11.24 -0.67 9.14
CA LEU A 10 10.94 0.74 8.93
C LEU A 10 12.23 1.54 9.05
N CYS A 11 12.50 2.34 8.02
CA CYS A 11 13.61 3.27 7.97
C CYS A 11 13.05 4.69 8.03
N ILE A 12 13.58 5.51 8.93
CA ILE A 12 13.29 6.94 9.01
C ILE A 12 14.55 7.68 8.59
N THR A 13 14.47 8.38 7.47
CA THR A 13 15.53 9.28 7.01
C THR A 13 15.07 10.72 7.23
N GLY A 14 15.87 11.50 7.95
CA GLY A 14 15.63 12.93 8.14
C GLY A 14 16.36 13.75 7.11
N HIS A 15 15.69 14.81 6.67
CA HIS A 15 16.20 15.77 5.70
C HIS A 15 16.01 17.18 6.27
N TRP A 16 17.08 17.95 6.38
CA TRP A 16 17.04 19.32 6.89
C TRP A 16 18.20 20.16 6.38
N PHE A 17 18.15 21.46 6.63
CA PHE A 17 19.25 22.40 6.37
C PHE A 17 19.87 22.85 7.69
N GLN A 18 21.19 23.05 7.69
CA GLN A 18 21.91 23.72 8.78
C GLN A 18 21.84 25.25 8.62
N ASP A 19 22.32 26.00 9.61
CA ASP A 19 22.30 27.47 9.63
C ASP A 19 23.09 28.10 8.47
N ASP A 20 24.06 27.35 7.91
CA ASP A 20 24.85 27.72 6.74
C ASP A 20 24.21 27.29 5.41
N PHE A 21 22.94 26.85 5.43
CA PHE A 21 22.20 26.28 4.30
C PHE A 21 22.79 24.99 3.73
N THR A 22 23.64 24.28 4.49
CA THR A 22 24.10 22.95 4.09
C THR A 22 22.97 21.94 4.23
N TYR A 23 22.67 21.23 3.13
CA TYR A 23 21.68 20.16 3.13
C TYR A 23 22.20 18.89 3.81
N ILE A 24 21.41 18.35 4.73
CA ILE A 24 21.71 17.12 5.45
C ILE A 24 20.64 16.07 5.17
N SER A 25 21.08 14.85 4.89
CA SER A 25 20.26 13.65 4.73
C SER A 25 20.87 12.53 5.56
N LYS A 26 20.20 12.10 6.63
CA LYS A 26 20.71 11.05 7.53
C LYS A 26 19.62 10.07 7.92
N ILE A 27 20.00 8.80 8.04
CA ILE A 27 19.15 7.80 8.69
C ILE A 27 19.12 8.13 10.18
N ILE A 28 17.91 8.34 10.70
CA ILE A 28 17.68 8.68 12.11
C ILE A 28 17.20 7.46 12.89
N ASP A 29 16.40 6.59 12.27
CA ASP A 29 16.03 5.29 12.84
C ASP A 29 16.00 4.22 11.75
N PHE A 30 16.43 3.01 12.12
CA PHE A 30 16.27 1.82 11.31
C PHE A 30 15.91 0.67 12.23
N SER A 31 14.64 0.29 12.22
CA SER A 31 14.12 -0.67 13.18
C SER A 31 13.35 -1.80 12.51
N TYR A 32 13.45 -2.99 13.12
CA TYR A 32 12.64 -4.14 12.76
C TYR A 32 11.16 -3.85 13.09
N PHE A 33 10.27 -4.11 12.16
CA PHE A 33 8.84 -3.89 12.30
C PHE A 33 8.12 -5.25 12.31
N ASN A 34 7.89 -5.78 13.51
CA ASN A 34 7.30 -7.10 13.70
C ASN A 34 5.77 -7.13 13.64
N GLU A 35 5.14 -5.96 13.64
CA GLU A 35 3.68 -5.86 13.74
C GLU A 35 3.01 -5.92 12.37
N ARG A 36 1.68 -6.09 12.37
CA ARG A 36 0.91 -5.87 11.13
C ARG A 36 1.09 -4.43 10.69
N HIS A 37 1.28 -4.22 9.39
CA HIS A 37 1.50 -2.90 8.79
C HIS A 37 0.19 -2.09 8.71
N THR A 38 -0.56 -1.99 9.81
CA THR A 38 -1.75 -1.15 9.91
C THR A 38 -1.33 0.30 10.09
N GLY A 39 -2.17 1.25 9.65
CA GLY A 39 -1.88 2.66 9.84
C GLY A 39 -1.66 3.06 11.31
N ILE A 40 -2.41 2.44 12.23
CA ILE A 40 -2.31 2.70 13.68
C ILE A 40 -0.94 2.27 14.22
N ASN A 41 -0.48 1.07 13.85
CA ASN A 41 0.79 0.54 14.36
C ASN A 41 1.98 1.35 13.82
N ILE A 42 1.91 1.73 12.54
CA ILE A 42 2.93 2.58 11.90
C ILE A 42 2.93 3.96 12.56
N SER A 43 1.77 4.57 12.80
CA SER A 43 1.66 5.87 13.48
C SER A 43 2.26 5.79 14.89
N SER A 44 1.87 4.79 15.68
CA SER A 44 2.38 4.60 17.04
C SER A 44 3.90 4.44 17.06
N LEU A 45 4.45 3.63 16.17
CA LEU A 45 5.90 3.46 16.05
C LEU A 45 6.59 4.79 15.67
N LEU A 46 6.08 5.50 14.67
CA LEU A 46 6.63 6.80 14.25
C LEU A 46 6.59 7.81 15.41
N THR A 47 5.45 7.96 16.10
CA THR A 47 5.31 8.85 17.26
C THR A 47 6.31 8.49 18.35
N ASN A 48 6.45 7.21 18.68
CA ASN A 48 7.40 6.76 19.70
C ASN A 48 8.85 7.08 19.32
N ARG A 49 9.23 6.90 18.05
CA ARG A 49 10.59 7.21 17.57
C ARG A 49 10.86 8.70 17.56
N LEU A 50 9.97 9.50 16.98
CA LEU A 50 10.10 10.95 16.94
C LEU A 50 10.13 11.57 18.36
N THR A 51 9.38 10.99 19.31
CA THR A 51 9.41 11.38 20.73
C THR A 51 10.72 10.98 21.40
N ALA A 52 11.22 9.77 21.20
CA ALA A 52 12.49 9.34 21.75
C ALA A 52 13.68 10.21 21.27
N LEU A 53 13.56 10.76 20.06
CA LEU A 53 14.54 11.66 19.46
C LEU A 53 14.32 13.14 19.83
N ASN A 54 13.20 13.46 20.48
CA ASN A 54 12.78 14.82 20.82
C ASN A 54 12.74 15.77 19.60
N ILE A 55 12.13 15.29 18.52
CA ILE A 55 12.00 16.02 17.24
C ILE A 55 10.55 16.11 16.73
N ASN A 56 9.55 15.69 17.50
CA ASN A 56 8.15 15.73 17.05
C ASN A 56 7.73 17.12 16.55
N ASP A 57 8.14 18.16 17.27
CA ASP A 57 7.87 19.57 17.01
C ASP A 57 8.64 20.14 15.80
N LYS A 58 9.61 19.39 15.27
CA LYS A 58 10.47 19.79 14.15
C LYS A 58 10.07 19.14 12.83
N VAL A 59 9.12 18.19 12.84
CA VAL A 59 8.67 17.51 11.63
C VAL A 59 7.66 18.40 10.89
N VAL A 60 8.06 18.88 9.72
CA VAL A 60 7.18 19.67 8.85
C VAL A 60 6.46 18.80 7.83
N SER A 61 7.12 17.74 7.35
CA SER A 61 6.56 16.85 6.33
C SER A 61 7.13 15.44 6.42
N ILE A 62 6.35 14.48 5.91
CA ILE A 62 6.76 13.08 5.77
C ILE A 62 6.57 12.67 4.32
N THR A 63 7.62 12.13 3.71
CA THR A 63 7.55 11.53 2.38
C THR A 63 7.43 10.02 2.49
N CYS A 64 6.35 9.43 1.97
CA CYS A 64 6.13 7.99 2.01
C CYS A 64 5.45 7.47 0.73
N ASP A 65 5.40 6.15 0.57
CA ASP A 65 4.71 5.54 -0.55
C ASP A 65 3.18 5.72 -0.48
N GLY A 66 2.52 5.26 -1.53
CA GLY A 66 1.09 5.46 -1.70
C GLY A 66 0.17 4.54 -0.91
N ALA A 67 0.71 3.62 -0.11
CA ALA A 67 -0.09 2.66 0.62
C ALA A 67 -1.10 3.33 1.55
N GLU A 68 -2.31 2.76 1.60
CA GLU A 68 -3.39 3.25 2.45
C GLU A 68 -2.98 3.29 3.92
N ASN A 69 -2.21 2.29 4.36
CA ASN A 69 -1.70 2.23 5.74
C ASN A 69 -0.74 3.38 6.06
N MET A 70 0.19 3.71 5.15
CA MET A 70 1.08 4.87 5.32
C MET A 70 0.30 6.19 5.32
N SER A 71 -0.71 6.28 4.46
CA SER A 71 -1.60 7.44 4.37
C SER A 71 -2.38 7.67 5.66
N SER A 72 -2.95 6.60 6.21
CA SER A 72 -3.66 6.60 7.48
C SER A 72 -2.71 6.96 8.63
N ALA A 73 -1.52 6.36 8.67
CA ALA A 73 -0.53 6.63 9.70
C ALA A 73 -0.10 8.11 9.76
N CYS A 74 0.21 8.71 8.60
CA CYS A 74 0.61 10.11 8.53
C CYS A 74 -0.51 11.05 9.00
N ARG A 75 -1.77 10.71 8.73
CA ARG A 75 -2.93 11.51 9.18
C ARG A 75 -3.14 11.43 10.69
N THR A 76 -2.81 10.31 11.32
CA THR A 76 -2.97 10.11 12.77
C THR A 76 -1.82 10.69 13.60
N LEU A 77 -0.66 10.94 12.98
CA LEU A 77 0.52 11.50 13.64
C LEU A 77 0.30 12.94 14.13
N ASP A 78 0.00 13.85 13.22
CA ASP A 78 -0.30 15.26 13.50
C ASP A 78 -1.00 15.85 12.26
N GLU A 79 -2.02 16.69 12.47
CA GLU A 79 -2.74 17.37 11.38
C GLU A 79 -1.87 18.42 10.67
N ASN A 80 -0.83 18.92 11.34
CA ASN A 80 0.09 19.94 10.82
C ASN A 80 1.21 19.35 9.95
N ILE A 81 1.43 18.03 9.99
CA ILE A 81 2.48 17.38 9.20
C ILE A 81 1.99 17.15 7.77
N HIS A 82 2.70 17.71 6.80
CA HIS A 82 2.36 17.51 5.39
C HIS A 82 2.82 16.15 4.89
N LYS A 83 1.88 15.31 4.44
CA LYS A 83 2.21 14.10 3.69
C LYS A 83 2.60 14.44 2.25
N ILE A 84 3.79 14.03 1.85
CA ILE A 84 4.30 14.10 0.47
C ILE A 84 4.36 12.69 -0.12
N TRP A 85 3.92 12.53 -1.36
CA TRP A 85 3.98 11.24 -2.04
C TRP A 85 5.39 10.97 -2.58
N CYS A 86 5.87 9.74 -2.40
CA CYS A 86 7.11 9.30 -3.01
C CYS A 86 7.03 9.36 -4.54
N CYS A 87 7.84 10.24 -5.13
CA CYS A 87 7.92 10.44 -6.58
C CYS A 87 8.27 9.14 -7.32
N ALA A 88 9.25 8.37 -6.81
CA ALA A 88 9.66 7.11 -7.41
C ALA A 88 8.51 6.09 -7.47
N HIS A 89 7.73 5.97 -6.39
CA HIS A 89 6.57 5.08 -6.37
C HIS A 89 5.47 5.54 -7.34
N ARG A 90 5.19 6.84 -7.41
CA ARG A 90 4.23 7.41 -8.37
C ARG A 90 4.67 7.16 -9.81
N LEU A 91 5.94 7.40 -10.12
CA LEU A 91 6.50 7.15 -11.45
C LEU A 91 6.40 5.67 -11.83
N HIS A 92 6.73 4.77 -10.90
CA HIS A 92 6.58 3.34 -11.08
C HIS A 92 5.12 2.95 -11.40
N LEU A 93 4.13 3.49 -10.68
CA LEU A 93 2.71 3.24 -10.97
C LEU A 93 2.32 3.71 -12.38
N VAL A 94 2.77 4.89 -12.81
CA VAL A 94 2.48 5.42 -14.15
C VAL A 94 3.07 4.51 -15.23
N ILE A 95 4.34 4.13 -15.09
CA ILE A 95 5.03 3.29 -16.07
C ILE A 95 4.39 1.90 -16.15
N THR A 96 4.14 1.27 -15.00
CA THR A 96 3.56 -0.09 -14.99
C THR A 96 2.14 -0.14 -15.51
N ASN A 97 1.34 0.91 -15.27
CA ASN A 97 0.03 1.07 -15.92
C ASN A 97 0.16 1.30 -17.42
N GLY A 98 1.07 2.17 -17.87
CA GLY A 98 1.28 2.45 -19.28
C GLY A 98 1.75 1.23 -20.08
N LEU A 99 2.54 0.34 -19.46
CA LEU A 99 3.01 -0.91 -20.07
C LEU A 99 2.02 -2.08 -19.92
N GLY A 100 0.94 -1.91 -19.16
CA GLY A 100 -0.08 -2.92 -18.99
C GLY A 100 0.31 -4.12 -18.10
N PHE A 101 1.27 -3.96 -17.19
CA PHE A 101 1.69 -5.06 -16.30
C PHE A 101 0.58 -5.55 -15.35
N TRP A 102 -0.48 -4.76 -15.16
CA TRP A 102 -1.58 -5.06 -14.24
C TRP A 102 -2.89 -5.47 -14.94
N PHE A 103 -2.88 -5.73 -16.25
CA PHE A 103 -4.06 -6.29 -16.91
C PHE A 103 -4.28 -7.74 -16.44
N LYS A 104 -5.39 -7.97 -15.73
CA LYS A 104 -5.88 -9.34 -15.53
C LYS A 104 -6.42 -9.83 -16.87
N GLU A 105 -5.88 -10.94 -17.37
CA GLU A 105 -6.55 -11.69 -18.42
C GLU A 105 -7.96 -12.07 -17.94
N ASN A 106 -8.97 -11.59 -18.63
CA ASN A 106 -10.32 -12.11 -18.49
C ASN A 106 -10.31 -13.54 -19.04
N LYS A 107 -10.12 -14.54 -18.17
CA LYS A 107 -10.48 -15.92 -18.51
C LYS A 107 -11.98 -15.97 -18.75
N ASN A 108 -12.36 -15.90 -20.03
CA ASN A 108 -13.72 -16.15 -20.49
C ASN A 108 -14.21 -17.48 -19.90
N LYS A 109 -15.24 -17.40 -19.03
CA LYS A 109 -16.13 -18.51 -18.74
C LYS A 109 -17.04 -18.75 -19.96
N ASN A 110 -16.46 -19.18 -21.07
CA ASN A 110 -17.20 -19.78 -22.18
C ASN A 110 -16.66 -21.19 -22.32
N ASN A 111 -17.27 -22.14 -21.62
CA ASN A 111 -17.28 -23.58 -21.92
C ASN A 111 -18.18 -24.24 -20.88
N ASN A 112 -19.48 -24.27 -21.19
CA ASN A 112 -20.38 -25.41 -20.99
C ASN A 112 -21.79 -25.05 -21.50
N GLU A 113 -21.87 -24.71 -22.79
CA GLU A 113 -23.03 -25.06 -23.59
C GLU A 113 -22.54 -26.06 -24.66
N ALA A 114 -23.28 -27.16 -24.80
CA ALA A 114 -23.16 -28.22 -25.81
C ALA A 114 -22.18 -29.40 -25.57
N SER A 115 -22.68 -30.41 -24.84
CA SER A 115 -22.58 -31.83 -25.22
C SER A 115 -23.86 -32.54 -24.72
N SER A 116 -24.92 -32.55 -25.53
CA SER A 116 -25.32 -33.61 -26.45
C SER A 116 -26.51 -34.43 -25.92
N SER A 117 -27.66 -34.13 -26.53
CA SER A 117 -28.98 -34.78 -26.59
C SER A 117 -29.05 -36.31 -26.68
N SER A 118 -30.10 -36.87 -26.08
CA SER A 118 -30.90 -38.08 -26.45
C SER A 118 -31.88 -38.35 -25.27
N THR A 119 -33.21 -38.54 -25.34
CA THR A 119 -34.13 -39.07 -26.36
C THR A 119 -35.58 -38.96 -25.84
N THR A 120 -36.56 -38.63 -26.71
CA THR A 120 -38.05 -38.90 -26.68
C THR A 120 -38.91 -38.34 -25.51
N MET A 121 -40.21 -38.01 -25.61
CA MET A 121 -41.27 -38.03 -26.63
C MET A 121 -42.43 -37.15 -26.11
N THR A 122 -43.02 -36.37 -27.00
CA THR A 122 -44.43 -35.96 -27.14
C THR A 122 -45.45 -36.33 -26.04
N THR A 123 -46.23 -35.35 -25.54
CA THR A 123 -47.71 -35.25 -25.75
C THR A 123 -48.34 -34.10 -24.94
N THR A 124 -49.04 -33.26 -25.70
CA THR A 124 -49.95 -32.17 -25.32
C THR A 124 -51.11 -32.59 -24.40
N ARG A 125 -51.47 -31.75 -23.42
CA ARG A 125 -52.88 -31.53 -23.07
C ARG A 125 -53.15 -30.12 -22.56
N ILE A 126 -54.24 -29.58 -23.08
CA ILE A 126 -54.76 -28.21 -23.08
C ILE A 126 -55.75 -28.00 -21.91
N THR A 127 -55.74 -26.79 -21.33
CA THR A 127 -56.78 -26.05 -20.53
C THR A 127 -57.41 -26.74 -19.31
N THR A 128 -57.66 -26.04 -18.20
CA THR A 128 -58.42 -24.78 -18.03
C THR A 128 -57.95 -24.04 -16.79
#